data_AF-A0A3D5XRR0-F1
#
_entry.id   AF-A0A3D5XRR0-F1
#
_cell.length_a   1.000
_cell.length_b   1.000
_cell.length_c   1.000
_cell.angle_alpha   90.00
_cell.angle_beta   90.00
_cell.angle_gamma   90.00
#
_symmetry.space_group_name_H-M   'P 1'
#
loop_
_entity.id
_entity.type
_entity.pdbx_description
1 polymer ?
#
loop_
_entity_poly.entity_id
_entity_poly.type
_entity_poly.pdbx_seq_one_letter_code
_entity_poly.pdbx_strand_id
1 'polypeptide(L)'
;MRDELYIKEALFSASKKISMDSEVAKNTLLTALSSANMSTNVAFTPVIGAAVLARPKFNGTNIAATTAAGVTVLAVGAINPTINRIDYLNDITNKPVELVVELSTNSGVEEVYAQNESGVKYYGYLNNGDYVINIIDNGTYKVEVVSDVGVKNSKQITISNIDKYGPTISTYSFDGSLLEITYTDEMSNIDINSAYGLVNGSKVSPISIDKSSNTVVYELNEASINVFVYDELGNESNYFIEKK
;
A
#
# COMPACT_ATOMS: atom_id res chain seq x y z
N MET A 1 -49.61 -57.53 -3.34
CA MET A 1 -50.45 -56.34 -3.61
C MET A 1 -50.59 -55.39 -2.42
N ARG A 2 -50.54 -55.86 -1.16
CA ARG A 2 -50.60 -54.98 0.03
C ARG A 2 -49.26 -54.28 0.36
N ASP A 3 -48.14 -54.90 0.02
CA ASP A 3 -46.81 -54.37 0.39
C ASP A 3 -46.30 -53.25 -0.54
N GLU A 4 -46.68 -53.25 -1.82
CA GLU A 4 -46.36 -52.15 -2.75
C GLU A 4 -47.13 -50.86 -2.43
N LEU A 5 -48.33 -50.97 -1.84
CA LEU A 5 -49.13 -49.82 -1.43
C LEU A 5 -48.54 -49.16 -0.17
N TYR A 6 -48.08 -49.98 0.80
CA TYR A 6 -47.40 -49.51 2.00
C TYR A 6 -46.05 -48.83 1.71
N ILE A 7 -45.30 -49.35 0.73
CA ILE A 7 -44.03 -48.74 0.31
C ILE A 7 -44.27 -47.42 -0.43
N LYS A 8 -45.32 -47.33 -1.26
CA LYS A 8 -45.70 -46.08 -1.93
C LYS A 8 -46.20 -45.02 -0.94
N GLU A 9 -46.99 -45.39 0.06
CA GLU A 9 -47.43 -44.45 1.11
C GLU A 9 -46.28 -44.00 2.03
N ALA A 10 -45.33 -44.90 2.34
CA ALA A 10 -44.12 -44.54 3.10
C ALA A 10 -43.17 -43.62 2.30
N LEU A 11 -43.01 -43.85 0.99
CA LEU A 11 -42.25 -42.98 0.09
C LEU A 11 -42.95 -41.63 -0.13
N PHE A 12 -44.28 -41.60 -0.20
CA PHE A 12 -45.05 -40.35 -0.32
C PHE A 12 -45.01 -39.54 0.99
N SER A 13 -45.03 -40.21 2.14
CA SER A 13 -44.85 -39.61 3.48
C SER A 13 -43.43 -39.10 3.71
N ALA A 14 -42.41 -39.80 3.21
CA ALA A 14 -41.00 -39.39 3.26
C ALA A 14 -40.66 -38.25 2.27
N SER A 15 -41.43 -38.13 1.17
CA SER A 15 -41.44 -36.93 0.32
C SER A 15 -42.21 -35.78 0.96
N LYS A 16 -42.12 -35.63 2.28
CA LYS A 16 -42.42 -34.37 2.93
C LYS A 16 -41.47 -33.38 2.27
N LYS A 17 -41.98 -32.60 1.31
CA LYS A 17 -41.49 -31.27 1.04
C LYS A 17 -41.33 -30.67 2.43
N ILE A 18 -40.10 -30.65 2.94
CA ILE A 18 -39.76 -29.65 3.94
C ILE A 18 -39.75 -28.40 3.07
N SER A 19 -40.96 -27.84 2.90
CA SER A 19 -41.13 -26.44 2.59
C SER A 19 -40.50 -25.76 3.78
N MET A 20 -39.18 -25.66 3.74
CA MET A 20 -38.43 -24.93 4.72
C MET A 20 -38.84 -23.50 4.46
N ASP A 21 -39.42 -22.88 5.49
CA ASP A 21 -39.75 -21.47 5.43
C ASP A 21 -38.54 -20.70 4.89
N SER A 22 -38.77 -19.74 4.00
CA SER A 22 -37.69 -19.04 3.31
C SER A 22 -36.72 -18.37 4.27
N GLU A 23 -37.20 -17.94 5.45
CA GLU A 23 -36.39 -17.38 6.52
C GLU A 23 -35.49 -18.46 7.16
N VAL A 24 -36.06 -19.64 7.41
CA VAL A 24 -35.33 -20.79 7.97
C VAL A 24 -34.26 -21.27 6.98
N ALA A 25 -34.59 -21.35 5.69
CA ALA A 25 -33.65 -21.75 4.65
C ALA A 25 -32.49 -20.77 4.51
N LYS A 26 -32.79 -19.47 4.52
CA LYS A 26 -31.81 -18.40 4.51
C LYS A 26 -30.90 -18.48 5.74
N ASN A 27 -31.45 -18.65 6.93
CA ASN A 27 -30.68 -18.71 8.18
C ASN A 27 -29.79 -19.95 8.25
N THR A 28 -30.26 -21.12 7.79
CA THR A 28 -29.43 -22.33 7.71
C THR A 28 -28.27 -22.15 6.74
N LEU A 29 -28.51 -21.54 5.57
CA LEU A 29 -27.46 -21.26 4.59
C LEU A 29 -26.44 -20.24 5.12
N LEU A 30 -26.91 -19.15 5.73
CA LEU A 30 -26.04 -18.15 6.35
C LEU A 30 -25.15 -18.78 7.43
N THR A 31 -25.72 -19.65 8.27
CA THR A 31 -24.99 -20.35 9.32
C THR A 31 -23.89 -21.24 8.72
N ALA A 32 -24.21 -22.00 7.66
CA ALA A 32 -23.23 -22.85 6.98
C ALA A 32 -22.11 -22.03 6.30
N LEU A 33 -22.45 -20.89 5.69
CA LEU A 33 -21.49 -19.99 5.05
C LEU A 33 -20.56 -19.32 6.07
N SER A 34 -21.10 -18.83 7.18
CA SER A 34 -20.31 -18.29 8.30
C SER A 34 -19.37 -19.35 8.89
N SER A 35 -19.84 -20.59 9.04
CA SER A 35 -19.03 -21.71 9.55
C SER A 35 -17.86 -22.06 8.63
N ALA A 36 -17.99 -21.75 7.34
CA ALA A 36 -16.98 -22.02 6.31
C ALA A 36 -16.10 -20.80 5.97
N ASN A 37 -16.21 -19.68 6.71
CA ASN A 37 -15.58 -18.39 6.37
C ASN A 37 -15.88 -17.92 4.93
N MET A 38 -17.08 -18.25 4.41
CA MET A 38 -17.56 -17.81 3.11
C MET A 38 -18.44 -16.56 3.25
N SER A 39 -18.54 -15.77 2.19
CA SER A 39 -19.39 -14.58 2.17
C SER A 39 -20.85 -14.91 2.46
N THR A 40 -21.48 -14.16 3.35
CA THR A 40 -22.91 -14.28 3.70
C THR A 40 -23.79 -13.33 2.89
N ASN A 41 -23.23 -12.55 1.95
CA ASN A 41 -23.98 -11.69 1.04
C ASN A 41 -24.64 -12.52 -0.06
N VAL A 42 -25.74 -13.20 0.30
CA VAL A 42 -26.55 -13.98 -0.64
C VAL A 42 -27.77 -13.14 -1.04
N ALA A 43 -27.84 -12.72 -2.30
CA ALA A 43 -29.03 -12.06 -2.85
C ALA A 43 -30.06 -13.12 -3.27
N PHE A 44 -31.25 -13.08 -2.67
CA PHE A 44 -32.37 -13.93 -3.07
C PHE A 44 -33.29 -13.14 -4.01
N THR A 45 -33.15 -13.33 -5.32
CA THR A 45 -34.17 -12.90 -6.29
C THR A 45 -35.20 -14.02 -6.47
N PRO A 46 -36.48 -13.81 -6.12
CA PRO A 46 -37.52 -14.78 -6.41
C PRO A 46 -37.72 -14.85 -7.93
N VAL A 47 -37.36 -15.99 -8.54
CA VAL A 47 -37.63 -16.22 -9.97
C VAL A 47 -39.04 -16.81 -10.09
N ILE A 48 -39.99 -16.00 -10.55
CA ILE A 48 -41.31 -16.45 -10.97
C ILE A 48 -41.22 -16.89 -12.43
N GLY A 49 -41.29 -18.20 -12.67
CA GLY A 49 -41.47 -18.76 -14.01
C GLY A 49 -40.24 -19.45 -14.59
N ALA A 50 -40.48 -20.57 -15.26
CA ALA A 50 -39.49 -21.38 -15.94
C ALA A 50 -39.00 -20.68 -17.22
N ALA A 51 -37.99 -19.81 -17.10
CA ALA A 51 -37.24 -19.33 -18.25
C ALA A 51 -35.91 -20.10 -18.33
N VAL A 52 -35.65 -20.71 -19.49
CA VAL A 52 -34.35 -21.30 -19.83
C VAL A 52 -33.32 -20.16 -19.82
N LEU A 53 -32.47 -20.13 -18.78
CA LEU A 53 -31.40 -19.14 -18.67
C LEU A 53 -30.37 -19.38 -19.78
N ALA A 54 -30.22 -18.39 -20.67
CA ALA A 54 -29.14 -18.36 -21.64
C ALA A 54 -27.79 -18.40 -20.90
N ARG A 55 -26.91 -19.31 -21.32
CA ARG A 55 -25.56 -19.51 -20.77
C ARG A 55 -24.75 -18.19 -20.83
N PRO A 56 -24.37 -17.57 -19.70
CA PRO A 56 -23.24 -16.67 -19.72
C PRO A 56 -21.96 -17.52 -19.77
N LYS A 57 -21.01 -17.15 -20.64
CA LYS A 57 -19.71 -17.80 -20.74
C LYS A 57 -18.86 -17.46 -19.51
N PHE A 58 -19.06 -18.17 -18.41
CA PHE A 58 -18.13 -18.19 -17.28
C PHE A 58 -17.34 -19.50 -17.27
N ASN A 59 -16.02 -19.39 -17.12
CA ASN A 59 -15.08 -20.51 -17.16
C ASN A 59 -15.01 -21.20 -15.77
N GLY A 60 -16.14 -21.75 -15.31
CA GLY A 60 -16.26 -22.47 -14.05
C GLY A 60 -17.33 -23.58 -14.12
N THR A 61 -17.18 -24.61 -13.30
CA THR A 61 -18.09 -25.77 -13.23
C THR A 61 -19.47 -25.33 -12.74
N ASN A 62 -20.46 -25.32 -13.64
CA ASN A 62 -21.85 -25.00 -13.31
C ASN A 62 -22.52 -26.20 -12.64
N ILE A 63 -23.09 -26.01 -11.45
CA ILE A 63 -24.06 -26.96 -10.89
C ILE A 63 -25.46 -26.49 -11.32
N ALA A 64 -25.99 -27.10 -12.38
CA ALA A 64 -27.36 -26.85 -12.82
C ALA A 64 -28.31 -27.79 -12.07
N ALA A 65 -29.16 -27.24 -11.19
CA ALA A 65 -30.30 -27.95 -10.61
C ALA A 65 -31.56 -27.64 -11.43
N THR A 66 -32.23 -28.68 -11.94
CA THR A 66 -33.44 -28.53 -12.77
C THR A 66 -34.72 -28.51 -11.92
N THR A 67 -35.54 -27.47 -12.18
CA THR A 67 -36.98 -27.30 -11.91
C THR A 67 -37.52 -27.39 -10.47
N ALA A 68 -37.60 -26.23 -9.82
CA ALA A 68 -38.82 -25.52 -9.36
C ALA A 68 -38.41 -24.55 -8.24
N ALA A 69 -38.39 -23.25 -8.51
CA ALA A 69 -37.84 -22.21 -7.62
C ALA A 69 -36.43 -22.56 -7.09
N GLY A 70 -35.52 -22.91 -8.01
CA GLY A 70 -34.13 -23.19 -7.67
C GLY A 70 -33.39 -21.88 -7.43
N VAL A 71 -32.91 -21.66 -6.21
CA VAL A 71 -31.89 -20.66 -5.91
C VAL A 71 -30.59 -21.15 -6.53
N THR A 72 -30.08 -20.47 -7.55
CA THR A 72 -28.73 -20.74 -8.07
C THR A 72 -27.73 -20.16 -7.07
N VAL A 73 -27.18 -21.00 -6.19
CA VAL A 73 -26.05 -20.61 -5.34
C VAL A 73 -24.79 -20.75 -6.19
N LEU A 74 -24.31 -19.63 -6.74
CA LEU A 74 -22.96 -19.55 -7.29
C LEU A 74 -22.00 -19.57 -6.11
N ALA A 75 -21.27 -20.67 -5.94
CA ALA A 75 -20.07 -20.65 -5.13
C ALA A 75 -19.06 -19.74 -5.87
N VAL A 76 -19.09 -18.45 -5.55
CA VAL A 76 -18.00 -17.54 -5.94
C VAL A 76 -16.77 -18.06 -5.20
N GLY A 77 -15.76 -18.49 -5.96
CA GLY A 77 -14.45 -18.83 -5.38
C GLY A 77 -13.95 -17.69 -4.51
N ALA A 78 -12.97 -17.96 -3.64
CA ALA A 78 -12.47 -17.01 -2.64
C ALA A 78 -12.52 -15.54 -3.12
N ILE A 79 -13.38 -14.74 -2.49
CA ILE A 79 -13.60 -13.31 -2.80
C ILE A 79 -12.51 -12.42 -2.21
N ASN A 80 -11.42 -13.04 -1.72
CA ASN A 80 -10.33 -12.34 -1.08
C ASN A 80 -9.49 -11.67 -2.16
N PRO A 81 -9.31 -10.34 -2.13
CA PRO A 81 -8.30 -9.71 -2.96
C PRO A 81 -6.94 -10.34 -2.62
N THR A 82 -6.12 -10.56 -3.63
CA THR A 82 -4.77 -11.10 -3.50
C THR A 82 -3.78 -10.06 -3.98
N ILE A 83 -2.85 -9.67 -3.12
CA ILE A 83 -1.70 -8.85 -3.52
C ILE A 83 -0.67 -9.82 -4.14
N ASN A 84 -0.53 -9.78 -5.45
CA ASN A 84 0.41 -10.65 -6.17
C ASN A 84 1.84 -10.16 -5.96
N ARG A 85 2.04 -8.84 -6.09
CA ARG A 85 3.36 -8.21 -6.06
C ARG A 85 3.29 -6.77 -5.60
N ILE A 86 4.38 -6.31 -4.99
CA ILE A 86 4.62 -4.89 -4.67
C ILE A 86 6.05 -4.60 -5.12
N ASP A 87 6.20 -3.71 -6.11
CA ASP A 87 7.50 -3.27 -6.63
C ASP A 87 7.72 -1.80 -6.30
N TYR A 88 8.97 -1.42 -6.09
CA TYR A 88 9.39 -0.03 -5.92
C TYR A 88 10.89 0.11 -6.20
N LEU A 89 11.32 1.32 -6.57
CA LEU A 89 12.73 1.63 -6.74
C LEU A 89 13.42 1.76 -5.38
N ASN A 90 14.57 1.12 -5.23
CA ASN A 90 15.36 1.10 -4.00
C ASN A 90 16.54 2.09 -4.01
N ASP A 91 16.75 2.80 -5.13
CA ASP A 91 17.78 3.83 -5.22
C ASP A 91 17.45 4.98 -4.27
N ILE A 92 18.48 5.60 -3.69
CA ILE A 92 18.28 6.74 -2.79
C ILE A 92 17.68 7.90 -3.59
N THR A 93 16.67 8.55 -3.02
CA THR A 93 15.93 9.62 -3.69
C THR A 93 15.45 10.69 -2.71
N ASN A 94 15.35 11.94 -3.17
CA ASN A 94 14.67 13.02 -2.45
C ASN A 94 13.23 13.23 -2.93
N LYS A 95 12.73 12.34 -3.78
CA LYS A 95 11.36 12.36 -4.31
C LYS A 95 10.51 11.28 -3.64
N PRO A 96 9.17 11.35 -3.79
CA PRO A 96 8.31 10.24 -3.37
C PRO A 96 8.71 8.93 -4.04
N VAL A 97 8.64 7.84 -3.29
CA VAL A 97 8.80 6.47 -3.81
C VAL A 97 7.45 5.97 -4.29
N GLU A 98 7.39 5.56 -5.56
CA GLU A 98 6.21 4.96 -6.16
C GLU A 98 6.17 3.45 -5.87
N LEU A 99 5.15 3.01 -5.15
CA LEU A 99 4.83 1.60 -4.97
C LEU A 99 3.88 1.16 -6.08
N VAL A 100 4.29 0.17 -6.87
CA VAL A 100 3.45 -0.48 -7.88
C VAL A 100 2.88 -1.77 -7.27
N VAL A 101 1.57 -1.82 -7.11
CA VAL A 101 0.84 -2.92 -6.47
C VAL A 101 0.04 -3.66 -7.54
N GLU A 102 0.47 -4.88 -7.83
CA GLU A 102 -0.25 -5.81 -8.70
C GLU A 102 -1.18 -6.67 -7.84
N LEU A 103 -2.46 -6.72 -8.19
CA LEU A 103 -3.46 -7.47 -7.44
C LEU A 103 -4.39 -8.27 -8.34
N SER A 104 -4.97 -9.33 -7.77
CA SER A 104 -6.02 -10.14 -8.38
C SER A 104 -7.25 -10.11 -7.48
N THR A 105 -8.42 -9.79 -8.03
CA THR A 105 -9.70 -9.80 -7.32
C THR A 105 -10.84 -10.31 -8.21
N ASN A 106 -11.81 -10.98 -7.61
CA ASN A 106 -13.05 -11.42 -8.26
C ASN A 106 -14.27 -10.56 -7.87
N SER A 107 -14.09 -9.57 -7.00
CA SER A 107 -15.16 -8.79 -6.36
C SER A 107 -15.00 -7.27 -6.55
N GLY A 108 -14.14 -6.84 -7.48
CA GLY A 108 -13.78 -5.42 -7.63
C GLY A 108 -12.84 -4.94 -6.53
N VAL A 109 -12.47 -3.66 -6.58
CA VAL A 109 -11.55 -3.00 -5.64
C VAL A 109 -12.18 -1.68 -5.22
N GLU A 110 -12.44 -1.55 -3.93
CA GLU A 110 -12.99 -0.35 -3.31
C GLU A 110 -11.85 0.66 -3.08
N GLU A 111 -10.79 0.22 -2.41
CA GLU A 111 -9.63 1.06 -2.12
C GLU A 111 -8.34 0.24 -2.01
N VAL A 112 -7.23 0.88 -2.40
CA VAL A 112 -5.87 0.39 -2.15
C VAL A 112 -5.11 1.51 -1.47
N TYR A 113 -4.47 1.22 -0.35
CA TYR A 113 -3.70 2.24 0.38
C TYR A 113 -2.54 1.63 1.15
N ALA A 114 -1.52 2.44 1.44
CA ALA A 114 -0.45 2.11 2.37
C ALA A 114 -0.65 2.91 3.66
N GLN A 115 -0.64 2.22 4.81
CA GLN A 115 -0.78 2.86 6.11
C GLN A 115 0.53 2.77 6.89
N ASN A 116 1.02 3.89 7.41
CA ASN A 116 2.18 3.92 8.30
C ASN A 116 1.80 3.57 9.75
N GLU A 117 2.80 3.41 10.61
CA GLU A 117 2.60 3.09 12.03
C GLU A 117 1.80 4.15 12.80
N SER A 118 1.85 5.42 12.36
CA SER A 118 1.05 6.51 12.92
C SER A 118 -0.42 6.52 12.44
N GLY A 119 -0.79 5.60 11.55
CA GLY A 119 -2.14 5.47 11.00
C GLY A 119 -2.43 6.34 9.78
N VAL A 120 -1.47 7.13 9.29
CA VAL A 120 -1.59 7.94 8.07
C VAL A 120 -1.70 7.03 6.86
N LYS A 121 -2.69 7.29 6.00
CA LYS A 121 -2.96 6.51 4.80
C LYS A 121 -2.54 7.26 3.53
N TYR A 122 -1.83 6.56 2.66
CA TYR A 122 -1.47 6.98 1.30
C TYR A 122 -2.31 6.17 0.33
N TYR A 123 -3.25 6.82 -0.36
CA TYR A 123 -4.16 6.14 -1.27
C TYR A 123 -3.53 5.92 -2.64
N GLY A 124 -3.78 4.74 -3.20
CA GLY A 124 -3.34 4.37 -4.54
C GLY A 124 -4.32 4.81 -5.62
N TYR A 125 -3.80 4.98 -6.83
CA TYR A 125 -4.58 5.23 -8.04
C TYR A 125 -4.27 4.17 -9.10
N LEU A 126 -5.25 3.85 -9.94
CA LEU A 126 -5.07 2.87 -11.01
C LEU A 126 -4.24 3.49 -12.15
N ASN A 127 -3.15 2.84 -12.52
CA ASN A 127 -2.29 3.23 -13.64
C ASN A 127 -1.91 1.99 -14.45
N ASN A 128 -2.33 1.91 -15.71
CA ASN A 128 -2.02 0.81 -16.63
C ASN A 128 -2.35 -0.60 -16.11
N GLY A 129 -3.35 -0.74 -15.23
CA GLY A 129 -3.80 -2.03 -14.69
C GLY A 129 -3.27 -2.34 -13.29
N ASP A 130 -2.25 -1.61 -12.82
CA ASP A 130 -1.70 -1.74 -11.47
C ASP A 130 -2.09 -0.53 -10.60
N TYR A 131 -2.06 -0.68 -9.28
CA TYR A 131 -2.27 0.43 -8.36
C TYR A 131 -0.94 1.07 -7.98
N VAL A 132 -0.86 2.40 -8.09
CA VAL A 132 0.34 3.17 -7.74
C VAL A 132 0.08 3.99 -6.49
N ILE A 133 0.95 3.85 -5.48
CA ILE A 133 0.89 4.61 -4.22
C ILE A 133 2.18 5.44 -4.07
N ASN A 134 2.05 6.73 -3.80
CA ASN A 134 3.19 7.61 -3.55
C ASN A 134 3.51 7.66 -2.05
N ILE A 135 4.68 7.15 -1.66
CA ILE A 135 5.20 7.24 -0.29
C ILE A 135 6.18 8.38 -0.20
N ILE A 136 5.95 9.29 0.75
CA ILE A 136 6.78 10.48 0.88
C ILE A 136 7.81 10.36 1.99
N ASP A 137 7.66 9.47 2.97
CA ASP A 137 8.57 9.39 4.12
C ASP A 137 9.05 7.96 4.35
N ASN A 138 10.26 7.81 4.89
CA ASN A 138 10.77 6.51 5.34
C ASN A 138 9.89 5.95 6.47
N GLY A 139 9.76 4.63 6.50
CA GLY A 139 9.02 3.94 7.54
C GLY A 139 8.52 2.57 7.11
N THR A 140 7.85 1.91 8.05
CA THR A 140 7.15 0.66 7.82
C THR A 140 5.70 0.93 7.42
N TYR A 141 5.26 0.29 6.34
CA TYR A 141 3.93 0.47 5.79
C TYR A 141 3.20 -0.86 5.68
N LYS A 142 1.93 -0.87 6.07
CA LYS A 142 0.97 -1.93 5.77
C LYS A 142 0.19 -1.53 4.53
N VAL A 143 0.49 -2.15 3.39
CA VAL A 143 -0.28 -2.01 2.14
C VAL A 143 -1.54 -2.85 2.27
N GLU A 144 -2.71 -2.23 2.20
CA GLU A 144 -4.02 -2.86 2.35
C GLU A 144 -4.85 -2.68 1.07
N VAL A 145 -5.48 -3.76 0.62
CA VAL A 145 -6.46 -3.77 -0.46
C VAL A 145 -7.81 -4.12 0.14
N VAL A 146 -8.82 -3.31 -0.18
CA VAL A 146 -10.22 -3.53 0.19
C VAL A 146 -11.02 -3.76 -1.08
N SER A 147 -11.72 -4.87 -1.14
CA SER A 147 -12.65 -5.18 -2.24
C SER A 147 -14.02 -4.53 -2.03
N ASP A 148 -14.84 -4.39 -3.08
CA ASP A 148 -16.19 -3.77 -3.01
C ASP A 148 -17.15 -4.49 -2.02
N VAL A 149 -16.80 -5.73 -1.66
CA VAL A 149 -17.55 -6.55 -0.69
C VAL A 149 -16.98 -6.45 0.74
N GLY A 150 -16.06 -5.51 0.99
CA GLY A 150 -15.48 -5.20 2.29
C GLY A 150 -14.40 -6.18 2.77
N VAL A 151 -13.99 -7.15 1.95
CA VAL A 151 -12.92 -8.09 2.29
C VAL A 151 -11.56 -7.45 2.08
N LYS A 152 -10.66 -7.65 3.04
CA LYS A 152 -9.35 -7.02 3.12
C LYS A 152 -8.22 -8.01 3.00
N ASN A 153 -7.14 -7.61 2.35
CA ASN A 153 -5.86 -8.29 2.39
C ASN A 153 -4.75 -7.26 2.58
N SER A 154 -3.67 -7.63 3.26
CA SER A 154 -2.56 -6.71 3.48
C SER A 154 -1.19 -7.37 3.43
N LYS A 155 -0.18 -6.57 3.09
CA LYS A 155 1.24 -6.95 3.07
C LYS A 155 2.06 -5.81 3.66
N GLN A 156 3.05 -6.16 4.45
CA GLN A 156 3.96 -5.20 5.07
C GLN A 156 5.20 -4.98 4.18
N ILE A 157 5.64 -3.72 4.08
CA ILE A 157 6.88 -3.30 3.42
C ILE A 157 7.60 -2.27 4.29
N THR A 158 8.88 -2.04 4.02
CA THR A 158 9.68 -1.01 4.68
C THR A 158 10.36 -0.17 3.61
N ILE A 159 10.23 1.15 3.73
CA ILE A 159 10.86 2.15 2.86
C ILE A 159 11.91 2.88 3.69
N SER A 160 13.15 2.92 3.19
CA SER A 160 14.30 3.48 3.91
C SER A 160 15.29 4.19 2.98
N ASN A 161 14.86 4.54 1.77
CA ASN A 161 15.69 5.12 0.71
C ASN A 161 15.29 6.56 0.35
N ILE A 162 14.41 7.20 1.14
CA ILE A 162 14.02 8.60 0.95
C ILE A 162 14.91 9.49 1.79
N ASP A 163 15.72 10.33 1.15
CA ASP A 163 16.55 11.34 1.81
C ASP A 163 16.12 12.75 1.37
N LYS A 164 15.60 13.53 2.32
CA LYS A 164 15.09 14.89 2.09
C LYS A 164 15.93 15.96 2.79
N TYR A 165 16.99 15.56 3.48
CA TYR A 165 17.73 16.45 4.35
C TYR A 165 19.10 16.70 3.74
N GLY A 166 19.52 17.97 3.74
CA GLY A 166 20.88 18.30 3.34
C GLY A 166 21.91 17.92 4.41
N PRO A 167 23.20 18.05 4.08
CA PRO A 167 24.30 17.68 4.98
C PRO A 167 24.29 18.49 6.28
N THR A 168 24.70 17.87 7.39
CA THR A 168 24.77 18.52 8.70
C THR A 168 26.19 18.94 9.07
N ILE A 169 26.34 20.01 9.86
CA ILE A 169 27.65 20.33 10.47
C ILE A 169 27.88 19.38 11.65
N SER A 170 28.91 18.54 11.53
CA SER A 170 29.37 17.68 12.62
C SER A 170 30.21 18.47 13.62
N THR A 171 31.16 19.26 13.11
CA THR A 171 32.04 20.11 13.92
C THR A 171 32.46 21.35 13.15
N TYR A 172 32.75 22.44 13.87
CA TYR A 172 33.46 23.58 13.32
C TYR A 172 34.41 24.18 14.36
N SER A 173 35.47 24.84 13.90
CA SER A 173 36.47 25.48 14.77
C SER A 173 37.05 26.74 14.12
N PHE A 174 37.60 27.61 14.96
CA PHE A 174 38.31 28.81 14.53
C PHE A 174 39.78 28.72 14.90
N ASP A 175 40.67 28.98 13.94
CA ASP A 175 42.08 29.24 14.15
C ASP A 175 42.46 30.59 13.53
N GLY A 176 42.50 31.65 14.37
CA GLY A 176 42.72 33.00 13.89
C GLY A 176 41.60 33.48 12.96
N SER A 177 41.90 33.70 11.68
CA SER A 177 40.92 34.02 10.62
C SER A 177 40.41 32.78 9.89
N LEU A 178 40.88 31.58 10.20
CA LEU A 178 40.45 30.37 9.52
C LEU A 178 39.24 29.76 10.23
N LEU A 179 38.18 29.49 9.47
CA LEU A 179 37.03 28.70 9.90
C LEU A 179 37.10 27.34 9.22
N GLU A 180 37.28 26.29 10.00
CA GLU A 180 37.23 24.91 9.54
C GLU A 180 35.86 24.31 9.88
N ILE A 181 35.21 23.65 8.91
CA ILE A 181 33.89 23.04 9.08
C ILE A 181 33.94 21.63 8.50
N THR A 182 33.48 20.65 9.28
CA THR A 182 33.32 19.27 8.86
C THR A 182 31.85 18.92 8.77
N TYR A 183 31.42 18.39 7.64
CA TYR A 183 30.04 18.00 7.39
C TYR A 183 29.84 16.48 7.47
N THR A 184 28.62 16.07 7.78
CA THR A 184 28.17 14.69 7.81
C THR A 184 26.82 14.56 7.13
N ASP A 185 26.61 13.46 6.42
CA ASP A 185 25.34 13.12 5.78
C ASP A 185 24.99 11.66 6.09
N GLU A 186 23.69 11.36 6.24
CA GLU A 186 23.23 10.06 6.69
C GLU A 186 22.93 9.08 5.54
N MET A 187 22.68 9.56 4.32
CA MET A 187 22.14 8.72 3.25
C MET A 187 22.70 9.01 1.86
N SER A 188 22.65 10.24 1.38
CA SER A 188 22.91 10.60 -0.03
C SER A 188 24.34 11.04 -0.36
N ASN A 189 25.26 11.07 0.62
CA ASN A 189 26.60 11.63 0.50
C ASN A 189 26.62 13.14 0.22
N ILE A 190 27.77 13.76 0.44
CA ILE A 190 27.93 15.22 0.37
C ILE A 190 28.57 15.63 -0.96
N ASP A 191 27.95 16.52 -1.73
CA ASP A 191 28.68 17.25 -2.78
C ASP A 191 29.49 18.38 -2.12
N ILE A 192 30.61 18.02 -1.52
CA ILE A 192 31.45 18.96 -0.77
C ILE A 192 32.00 20.11 -1.64
N ASN A 193 32.03 19.94 -2.97
CA ASN A 193 32.47 21.00 -3.89
C ASN A 193 31.41 22.10 -4.06
N SER A 194 30.15 21.79 -3.71
CA SER A 194 29.07 22.77 -3.72
C SER A 194 29.17 23.77 -2.57
N ALA A 195 30.06 23.55 -1.59
CA ALA A 195 30.16 24.37 -0.39
C ALA A 195 30.53 25.83 -0.72
N TYR A 196 29.77 26.78 -0.16
CA TYR A 196 30.09 28.21 -0.22
C TYR A 196 29.59 28.95 1.01
N GLY A 197 30.12 30.15 1.23
CA GLY A 197 29.65 31.07 2.26
C GLY A 197 29.04 32.34 1.68
N LEU A 198 28.23 33.01 2.50
CA LEU A 198 27.81 34.38 2.32
C LEU A 198 28.30 35.20 3.51
N VAL A 199 29.09 36.23 3.23
CA VAL A 199 29.60 37.18 4.23
C VAL A 199 29.13 38.57 3.81
N ASN A 200 28.35 39.24 4.65
CA ASN A 200 27.74 40.54 4.33
C ASN A 200 27.02 40.56 2.96
N GLY A 201 26.37 39.44 2.60
CA GLY A 201 25.68 39.26 1.32
C GLY A 201 26.57 38.93 0.12
N SER A 202 27.89 38.89 0.29
CA SER A 202 28.84 38.53 -0.77
C SER A 202 29.21 37.06 -0.70
N LYS A 203 29.20 36.39 -1.85
CA LYS A 203 29.59 34.98 -1.95
C LYS A 203 31.09 34.80 -1.77
N VAL A 204 31.47 33.88 -0.89
CA VAL A 204 32.86 33.49 -0.63
C VAL A 204 33.02 31.99 -0.86
N SER A 205 34.15 31.60 -1.46
CA SER A 205 34.51 30.19 -1.67
C SER A 205 35.43 29.71 -0.56
N PRO A 206 35.42 28.40 -0.21
CA PRO A 206 36.44 27.81 0.63
C PRO A 206 37.84 28.01 0.04
N ILE A 207 38.84 28.23 0.89
CA ILE A 207 40.25 28.25 0.49
C ILE A 207 40.84 26.83 0.40
N SER A 208 40.19 25.85 1.04
CA SER A 208 40.56 24.44 1.00
C SER A 208 39.32 23.55 1.13
N ILE A 209 39.34 22.41 0.44
CA ILE A 209 38.31 21.37 0.47
C ILE A 209 39.02 20.02 0.56
N ASP A 210 38.77 19.28 1.65
CA ASP A 210 39.19 17.90 1.80
C ASP A 210 37.97 16.97 1.67
N LYS A 211 37.91 16.26 0.55
CA LYS A 211 36.83 15.31 0.22
C LYS A 211 36.85 14.05 1.06
N SER A 212 38.01 13.70 1.62
CA SER A 212 38.15 12.47 2.39
C SER A 212 37.55 12.59 3.80
N SER A 213 37.62 13.80 4.36
CA SER A 213 37.10 14.14 5.68
C SER A 213 35.80 14.95 5.64
N ASN A 214 35.32 15.35 4.45
CA ASN A 214 34.21 16.28 4.27
C ASN A 214 34.43 17.61 4.99
N THR A 215 35.67 18.09 4.96
CA THR A 215 36.08 19.31 5.63
C THR A 215 36.34 20.43 4.63
N VAL A 216 35.85 21.62 4.94
CA VAL A 216 36.13 22.85 4.19
C VAL A 216 36.72 23.90 5.11
N VAL A 217 37.58 24.74 4.55
CA VAL A 217 38.19 25.86 5.27
C VAL A 217 37.85 27.16 4.57
N TYR A 218 37.37 28.15 5.32
CA TYR A 218 37.15 29.52 4.87
C TYR A 218 38.14 30.45 5.55
N GLU A 219 38.57 31.49 4.84
CA GLU A 219 39.15 32.66 5.47
C GLU A 219 38.02 33.64 5.85
N LEU A 220 37.84 33.86 7.15
CA LEU A 220 36.81 34.71 7.74
C LEU A 220 37.44 35.83 8.59
N ASN A 221 37.49 37.02 8.00
CA ASN A 221 37.90 38.26 8.68
C ASN A 221 36.74 38.99 9.38
N GLU A 222 35.50 38.64 9.03
CA GLU A 222 34.28 39.21 9.58
C GLU A 222 33.80 38.44 10.83
N ALA A 223 32.80 39.00 11.53
CA ALA A 223 32.27 38.39 12.75
C ALA A 223 31.43 37.13 12.50
N SER A 224 30.86 36.97 11.30
CA SER A 224 29.97 35.86 10.98
C SER A 224 29.95 35.51 9.50
N ILE A 225 29.48 34.30 9.21
CA ILE A 225 29.32 33.75 7.87
C ILE A 225 28.06 32.89 7.84
N ASN A 226 27.34 32.92 6.72
CA ASN A 226 26.28 31.98 6.45
C ASN A 226 26.77 30.94 5.43
N VAL A 227 26.91 29.69 5.82
CA VAL A 227 27.46 28.63 4.97
C VAL A 227 26.37 27.75 4.37
N PHE A 228 26.61 27.30 3.15
CA PHE A 228 25.72 26.49 2.35
C PHE A 228 26.48 25.29 1.80
N VAL A 229 25.84 24.14 1.75
CA VAL A 229 26.35 22.90 1.14
C VAL A 229 25.18 22.05 0.67
N TYR A 230 25.36 21.32 -0.43
CA TYR A 230 24.39 20.38 -0.96
C TYR A 230 24.90 18.94 -0.81
N ASP A 231 23.96 18.01 -0.73
CA ASP A 231 24.22 16.58 -0.92
C ASP A 231 24.24 16.21 -2.43
N GLU A 232 24.46 14.93 -2.76
CA GLU A 232 24.45 14.46 -4.16
C GLU A 232 23.05 14.39 -4.79
N LEU A 233 21.97 14.51 -4.00
CA LEU A 233 20.58 14.55 -4.47
C LEU A 233 20.05 15.98 -4.65
N GLY A 234 20.83 16.98 -4.24
CA GLY A 234 20.50 18.40 -4.30
C GLY A 234 19.72 18.94 -3.09
N ASN A 235 19.67 18.23 -1.96
CA ASN A 235 19.14 18.81 -0.73
C ASN A 235 20.17 19.80 -0.15
N GLU A 236 19.70 20.98 0.23
CA GLU A 236 20.53 22.09 0.72
C GLU A 236 20.54 22.15 2.24
N SER A 237 21.72 22.47 2.78
CA SER A 237 21.86 22.92 4.16
C SER A 237 22.39 24.33 4.24
N ASN A 238 21.94 25.06 5.26
CA ASN A 238 22.25 26.47 5.50
C ASN A 238 22.49 26.70 7.00
N TYR A 239 23.68 27.19 7.35
CA TYR A 239 24.08 27.42 8.73
C TYR A 239 24.71 28.79 8.94
N PHE A 240 24.22 29.50 9.95
CA PHE A 240 24.82 30.76 10.40
C PHE A 240 25.85 30.48 11.50
N ILE A 241 27.09 30.92 11.28
CA ILE A 241 28.22 30.70 12.19
C ILE A 241 28.79 32.06 12.60
N GLU A 242 28.88 32.28 13.90
CA GLU A 242 29.51 33.46 14.49
C GLU A 242 30.83 33.10 15.15
N LYS A 243 31.81 33.99 14.98
CA LYS A 243 33.08 33.92 15.69
C LYS A 243 32.85 34.28 17.16
N LYS A 244 33.17 33.35 18.05
CA LYS A 244 33.08 33.56 19.51
C LYS A 244 34.24 34.38 20.05
#